data_AF-M7WD39-F1
#
_entry.id   AF-M7WD39-F1
#
_cell.length_a   1.000
_cell.length_b   1.000
_cell.length_c   1.000
_cell.angle_alpha   90.00
_cell.angle_beta   90.00
_cell.angle_gamma   90.00
#
_symmetry.space_group_name_H-M   'P 1'
#
loop_
_entity.id
_entity.type
_entity.pdbx_description
1 polymer ?
#
loop_
_entity_poly.entity_id
_entity_poly.type
_entity_poly.pdbx_seq_one_letter_code
_entity_poly.pdbx_strand_id
1 'polypeptide(L)'
;MPRRRISCTLLGTGTSSSIPLVTCVTDPHTGCHCCRSTLDPTDEEGQKNKRRNTSAILRVHSETDGEERDRTILIDCGKTFLSGALEHWPKRGLREIDAVLLTHAHADAILGLDDLRGWTLRGAIQPSIPIYCTRDTFKEVSKAFPYLTNTGAATGGGDIPSLTWHIFDSSTPFELEGLTVVPLPVHHGKFFTTPPSPYPCLGFLFDSQLAYISDVSHIPDECWDVLSQHVSLRPLRKEVENGHANGAEEKPRLKALVIDCLRIEPFTSHFGIGQAVHAAQRIGAERTYLIGFGHRTSHTLWHSLSLTLSSAPSSLPPLPPNLPIDPSVPIPTPEHAWENYGGHPDPTKEDESVFVERGRWAVESWLAARAAEGEEVLGAGTGEEGLWVRPSRDGMCVELGAEGEGVRDDEYD
;
A
#
# COMPACT_ATOMS: atom_id res chain seq x y z
N MET A 1 23.29 10.89 6.01
CA MET A 1 24.02 9.60 5.95
C MET A 1 23.78 9.00 4.57
N PRO A 2 24.70 8.20 4.00
CA PRO A 2 24.44 7.50 2.75
C PRO A 2 23.19 6.62 2.91
N ARG A 3 22.37 6.58 1.86
CA ARG A 3 21.13 5.80 1.84
C ARG A 3 21.45 4.31 1.81
N ARG A 4 20.87 3.53 2.73
CA ARG A 4 21.04 2.07 2.73
C ARG A 4 20.35 1.45 1.53
N ARG A 5 20.92 0.35 1.01
CA ARG A 5 20.24 -0.47 0.01
C ARG A 5 19.12 -1.24 0.70
N ILE A 6 17.90 -1.08 0.19
CA ILE A 6 16.73 -1.80 0.70
C ILE A 6 16.01 -2.53 -0.44
N SER A 7 15.45 -3.70 -0.14
CA SER A 7 14.48 -4.35 -1.04
C SER A 7 13.16 -4.56 -0.34
N CYS A 8 12.06 -4.34 -1.07
CA CYS A 8 10.70 -4.42 -0.56
C CYS A 8 9.95 -5.51 -1.32
N THR A 9 9.70 -6.64 -0.67
CA THR A 9 8.83 -7.70 -1.20
C THR A 9 7.41 -7.51 -0.68
N LEU A 10 6.44 -7.38 -1.57
CA LEU A 10 5.02 -7.29 -1.23
C LEU A 10 4.48 -8.69 -0.97
N LEU A 11 4.27 -9.05 0.29
CA LEU A 11 3.74 -10.37 0.68
C LEU A 11 2.26 -10.53 0.39
N GLY A 12 1.52 -9.41 0.45
CA GLY A 12 0.12 -9.36 0.09
C GLY A 12 -0.26 -8.01 -0.47
N THR A 13 -1.15 -8.04 -1.45
CA THR A 13 -1.55 -6.87 -2.25
C THR A 13 -3.07 -6.70 -2.34
N GLY A 14 -3.84 -7.47 -1.56
CA GLY A 14 -5.29 -7.53 -1.62
C GLY A 14 -5.96 -7.00 -0.36
N THR A 15 -7.30 -6.91 -0.44
CA THR A 15 -8.16 -6.42 0.64
C THR A 15 -8.13 -7.28 1.90
N SER A 16 -8.80 -6.80 2.95
CA SER A 16 -9.10 -7.55 4.17
C SER A 16 -9.69 -8.95 3.94
N SER A 17 -10.44 -9.16 2.84
CA SER A 17 -11.04 -10.47 2.54
C SER A 17 -10.13 -11.42 1.77
N SER A 18 -8.95 -10.96 1.33
CA SER A 18 -8.06 -11.64 0.37
C SER A 18 -8.77 -12.02 -0.95
N ILE A 19 -8.02 -12.52 -1.92
CA ILE A 19 -8.53 -13.03 -3.19
C ILE A 19 -7.85 -14.38 -3.47
N PRO A 20 -8.61 -15.42 -3.87
CA PRO A 20 -10.03 -15.41 -4.21
C PRO A 20 -10.99 -15.36 -3.01
N LEU A 21 -12.22 -14.90 -3.25
CA LEU A 21 -13.32 -15.07 -2.30
C LEU A 21 -13.94 -16.46 -2.43
N VAL A 22 -14.20 -17.10 -1.29
CA VAL A 22 -14.88 -18.41 -1.22
C VAL A 22 -16.19 -18.39 -2.00
N THR A 23 -17.01 -17.34 -1.82
CA THR A 23 -18.29 -17.18 -2.52
C THR A 23 -18.16 -17.20 -4.04
N CYS A 24 -17.06 -16.67 -4.59
CA CYS A 24 -16.84 -16.67 -6.04
C CYS A 24 -16.31 -18.03 -6.54
N VAL A 25 -15.40 -18.67 -5.82
CA VAL A 25 -14.82 -19.94 -6.31
C VAL A 25 -15.74 -21.14 -6.11
N THR A 26 -16.69 -21.07 -5.18
CA THR A 26 -17.69 -22.13 -4.99
C THR A 26 -18.98 -21.90 -5.77
N ASP A 27 -19.19 -20.73 -6.38
CA ASP A 27 -20.35 -20.45 -7.22
C ASP A 27 -20.05 -20.81 -8.69
N PRO A 28 -20.65 -21.89 -9.23
CA PRO A 28 -20.40 -22.34 -10.58
C PRO A 28 -20.98 -21.38 -11.65
N HIS A 29 -21.93 -20.52 -11.29
CA HIS A 29 -22.69 -19.71 -12.23
C HIS A 29 -22.32 -18.22 -12.20
N THR A 30 -22.13 -17.63 -11.02
CA THR A 30 -21.93 -16.17 -10.89
C THR A 30 -20.66 -15.75 -10.17
N GLY A 31 -19.76 -16.71 -9.91
CA GLY A 31 -18.42 -16.41 -9.40
C GLY A 31 -17.63 -15.51 -10.34
N CYS A 32 -17.03 -14.42 -9.81
CA CYS A 32 -16.40 -13.44 -10.69
C CYS A 32 -15.16 -13.97 -11.42
N HIS A 33 -14.88 -13.42 -12.61
CA HIS A 33 -13.74 -13.80 -13.44
C HIS A 33 -12.42 -13.80 -12.66
N CYS A 34 -12.04 -12.67 -12.07
CA CYS A 34 -10.83 -12.48 -11.25
C CYS A 34 -10.64 -13.56 -10.16
N CYS A 35 -11.68 -13.95 -9.40
CA CYS A 35 -11.54 -15.01 -8.41
C CYS A 35 -11.40 -16.39 -9.05
N ARG A 36 -12.15 -16.66 -10.12
CA ARG A 36 -12.19 -17.97 -10.75
C ARG A 36 -10.93 -18.27 -11.56
N SER A 37 -10.27 -17.26 -12.13
CA SER A 37 -8.99 -17.42 -12.84
C SER A 37 -7.88 -17.93 -11.91
N THR A 38 -7.98 -17.70 -10.60
CA THR A 38 -7.01 -18.24 -9.63
C THR A 38 -7.02 -19.77 -9.49
N LEU A 39 -8.08 -20.43 -9.96
CA LEU A 39 -8.30 -21.88 -9.78
C LEU A 39 -7.44 -22.72 -10.71
N ASP A 40 -7.02 -22.18 -11.86
CA ASP A 40 -6.13 -22.86 -12.79
C ASP A 40 -4.67 -22.52 -12.45
N PRO A 41 -3.89 -23.45 -11.87
CA PRO A 41 -2.49 -23.20 -11.53
C PRO A 41 -1.59 -23.00 -12.74
N THR A 42 -2.06 -23.32 -13.96
CA THR A 42 -1.32 -23.11 -15.22
C THR A 42 -1.60 -21.76 -15.87
N ASP A 43 -2.63 -21.04 -15.43
CA ASP A 43 -2.91 -19.68 -15.87
C ASP A 43 -2.05 -18.67 -15.10
N GLU A 44 -0.87 -18.35 -15.62
CA GLU A 44 0.10 -17.44 -14.98
C GLU A 44 -0.50 -16.06 -14.67
N GLU A 45 -1.31 -15.49 -15.57
CA GLU A 45 -2.00 -14.21 -15.35
C GLU A 45 -3.12 -14.36 -14.32
N GLY A 46 -3.87 -15.46 -14.37
CA GLY A 46 -4.85 -15.85 -13.35
C GLY A 46 -4.24 -15.98 -11.95
N GLN A 47 -3.01 -16.50 -11.85
CA GLN A 47 -2.29 -16.62 -10.59
C GLN A 47 -1.95 -15.26 -9.95
N LYS A 48 -1.75 -14.19 -10.75
CA LYS A 48 -1.55 -12.81 -10.24
C LYS A 48 -2.78 -12.25 -9.54
N ASN A 49 -3.96 -12.87 -9.70
CA ASN A 49 -5.18 -12.52 -8.98
C ASN A 49 -5.26 -13.12 -7.58
N LYS A 50 -4.34 -14.02 -7.19
CA LYS A 50 -4.22 -14.44 -5.78
C LYS A 50 -3.61 -13.28 -5.00
N ARG A 51 -4.38 -12.69 -4.10
CA ARG A 51 -3.96 -11.51 -3.32
C ARG A 51 -4.21 -11.73 -1.84
N ARG A 52 -3.15 -11.84 -1.06
CA ARG A 52 -3.17 -11.90 0.41
C ARG A 52 -3.48 -10.52 1.01
N ASN A 53 -3.74 -10.46 2.31
CA ASN A 53 -3.86 -9.19 3.03
C ASN A 53 -2.58 -8.36 2.88
N THR A 54 -2.75 -7.06 2.69
CA THR A 54 -1.68 -6.07 2.56
C THR A 54 -0.59 -6.30 3.61
N SER A 55 0.62 -6.57 3.14
CA SER A 55 1.81 -6.75 3.98
C SER A 55 3.06 -6.76 3.11
N ALA A 56 4.19 -6.41 3.70
CA ALA A 56 5.46 -6.37 2.98
C ALA A 56 6.63 -6.80 3.87
N ILE A 57 7.71 -7.24 3.24
CA ILE A 57 9.01 -7.43 3.88
C ILE A 57 9.95 -6.39 3.32
N LEU A 58 10.58 -5.64 4.21
CA LEU A 58 11.75 -4.84 3.92
C LEU A 58 13.01 -5.60 4.31
N ARG A 59 13.92 -5.72 3.37
CA ARG A 59 15.27 -6.23 3.59
C ARG A 59 16.22 -5.06 3.58
N VAL A 60 16.86 -4.83 4.72
CA VAL A 60 17.95 -3.84 4.83
C VAL A 60 19.24 -4.60 4.60
N HIS A 61 19.94 -4.27 3.51
CA HIS A 61 21.14 -4.99 3.16
C HIS A 61 22.34 -4.49 3.97
N SER A 62 23.21 -5.43 4.34
CA SER A 62 24.49 -5.07 4.97
C SER A 62 25.35 -4.24 4.01
N GLU A 63 26.01 -3.22 4.54
CA GLU A 63 27.00 -2.40 3.81
C GLU A 63 28.42 -2.98 3.87
N THR A 64 28.64 -4.03 4.68
CA THR A 64 29.95 -4.68 4.86
C THR A 64 29.88 -6.16 4.50
N ASP A 65 30.84 -6.60 3.68
CA ASP A 65 30.98 -8.01 3.33
C ASP A 65 31.42 -8.81 4.57
N GLY A 66 30.49 -9.58 5.14
CA GLY A 66 30.80 -10.70 6.05
C GLY A 66 30.76 -10.44 7.56
N GLU A 67 30.55 -9.21 8.05
CA GLU A 67 30.40 -8.93 9.49
C GLU A 67 28.96 -8.63 9.92
N GLU A 68 28.19 -7.89 9.11
CA GLU A 68 26.77 -7.61 9.36
C GLU A 68 25.87 -8.44 8.42
N ARG A 69 24.78 -9.00 8.97
CA ARG A 69 23.77 -9.70 8.18
C ARG A 69 22.69 -8.73 7.73
N ASP A 70 22.07 -9.04 6.59
CA ASP A 70 20.83 -8.40 6.18
C ASP A 70 19.75 -8.51 7.28
N ARG A 71 18.95 -7.44 7.42
CA ARG A 71 17.85 -7.34 8.37
C ARG A 71 16.50 -7.49 7.69
N THR A 72 15.56 -8.14 8.36
CA THR A 72 14.20 -8.39 7.87
C THR A 72 13.20 -7.62 8.73
N ILE A 73 12.56 -6.61 8.16
CA ILE A 73 11.44 -5.90 8.79
C ILE A 73 10.15 -6.34 8.09
N LEU A 74 9.19 -6.87 8.84
CA LEU A 74 7.85 -7.17 8.36
C LEU A 74 6.96 -5.93 8.59
N ILE A 75 6.21 -5.52 7.58
CA ILE A 75 5.12 -4.54 7.72
C ILE A 75 3.81 -5.29 7.68
N ASP A 76 3.07 -5.19 8.79
CA ASP A 76 1.83 -5.90 9.11
C ASP A 76 1.95 -7.44 9.13
N CYS A 77 1.18 -8.05 10.02
CA CYS A 77 1.14 -9.49 10.25
C CYS A 77 -0.31 -9.95 10.25
N GLY A 78 -0.93 -9.88 9.06
CA GLY A 78 -2.32 -10.26 8.82
C GLY A 78 -2.61 -11.76 8.88
N LYS A 79 -3.88 -12.15 8.84
CA LYS A 79 -4.30 -13.58 8.83
C LYS A 79 -3.75 -14.41 7.67
N THR A 80 -3.31 -13.78 6.57
CA THR A 80 -2.67 -14.47 5.46
C THR A 80 -1.14 -14.57 5.59
N PHE A 81 -0.55 -13.99 6.65
CA PHE A 81 0.89 -13.95 6.87
C PHE A 81 1.53 -15.34 6.78
N LEU A 82 1.04 -16.32 7.53
CA LEU A 82 1.65 -17.66 7.55
C LEU A 82 1.74 -18.28 6.15
N SER A 83 0.69 -18.14 5.34
CA SER A 83 0.67 -18.65 3.96
C SER A 83 1.68 -17.94 3.05
N GLY A 84 1.83 -16.62 3.23
CA GLY A 84 2.84 -15.83 2.50
C GLY A 84 4.25 -16.17 2.97
N ALA A 85 4.42 -16.40 4.27
CA ALA A 85 5.71 -16.75 4.85
C ALA A 85 6.18 -18.13 4.38
N LEU A 86 5.32 -19.15 4.44
CA LEU A 86 5.63 -20.49 3.96
C LEU A 86 5.98 -20.52 2.47
N GLU A 87 5.40 -19.62 1.68
CA GLU A 87 5.76 -19.48 0.27
C GLU A 87 7.09 -18.73 0.06
N HIS A 88 7.21 -17.54 0.64
CA HIS A 88 8.26 -16.59 0.24
C HIS A 88 9.53 -16.67 1.10
N TRP A 89 9.47 -17.10 2.38
CA TRP A 89 10.69 -17.25 3.19
C TRP A 89 11.67 -18.25 2.56
N PRO A 90 11.25 -19.48 2.22
CA PRO A 90 12.16 -20.46 1.61
C PRO A 90 12.66 -20.01 0.23
N LYS A 91 11.78 -19.45 -0.61
CA LYS A 91 12.12 -18.96 -1.95
C LYS A 91 13.18 -17.85 -1.91
N ARG A 92 13.17 -17.02 -0.87
CA ARG A 92 14.03 -15.83 -0.72
C ARG A 92 15.18 -16.04 0.27
N GLY A 93 15.36 -17.25 0.81
CA GLY A 93 16.42 -17.54 1.78
C GLY A 93 16.29 -16.77 3.10
N LEU A 94 15.07 -16.37 3.47
CA LEU A 94 14.81 -15.62 4.70
C LEU A 94 14.78 -16.56 5.90
N ARG A 95 15.17 -16.05 7.06
CA ARG A 95 15.22 -16.84 8.30
C ARG A 95 14.65 -16.07 9.49
N GLU A 96 15.34 -15.03 9.94
CA GLU A 96 14.96 -14.21 11.11
C GLU A 96 14.04 -13.05 10.72
N ILE A 97 13.25 -12.59 11.69
CA ILE A 97 12.45 -11.36 11.65
C ILE A 97 13.02 -10.41 12.70
N ASP A 98 13.67 -9.34 12.25
CA ASP A 98 14.31 -8.35 13.14
C ASP A 98 13.28 -7.40 13.74
N ALA A 99 12.22 -7.08 13.00
CA ALA A 99 11.13 -6.26 13.49
C ALA A 99 9.82 -6.54 12.76
N VAL A 100 8.70 -6.31 13.45
CA VAL A 100 7.37 -6.20 12.85
C VAL A 100 6.85 -4.79 13.12
N LEU A 101 6.52 -4.03 12.09
CA LEU A 101 5.83 -2.75 12.17
C LEU A 101 4.35 -2.97 11.92
N LEU A 102 3.49 -2.51 12.82
CA LEU A 102 2.03 -2.54 12.63
C LEU A 102 1.53 -1.16 12.23
N THR A 103 0.82 -1.09 11.11
CA THR A 103 0.18 0.13 10.59
C THR A 103 -1.03 0.51 11.44
N HIS A 104 -1.89 -0.47 11.76
CA HIS A 104 -3.11 -0.32 12.53
C HIS A 104 -3.58 -1.67 13.11
N ALA A 105 -4.78 -1.70 13.70
CA ALA A 105 -5.27 -2.85 14.47
C ALA A 105 -6.43 -3.62 13.82
N HIS A 106 -6.66 -3.51 12.50
CA HIS A 106 -7.64 -4.37 11.84
C HIS A 106 -7.12 -5.80 11.67
N ALA A 107 -8.06 -6.72 11.54
CA ALA A 107 -7.80 -8.15 11.54
C ALA A 107 -6.81 -8.59 10.45
N ASP A 108 -6.91 -7.99 9.28
CA ASP A 108 -6.04 -8.19 8.14
C ASP A 108 -4.63 -7.61 8.31
N ALA A 109 -4.37 -6.80 9.34
CA ALA A 109 -3.04 -6.33 9.71
C ALA A 109 -2.44 -7.07 10.93
N ILE A 110 -3.25 -7.70 11.80
CA ILE A 110 -2.75 -8.25 13.08
C ILE A 110 -3.05 -9.73 13.35
N LEU A 111 -3.96 -10.38 12.60
CA LEU A 111 -4.40 -11.73 12.99
C LEU A 111 -3.36 -12.85 12.78
N GLY A 112 -2.26 -12.59 12.08
CA GLY A 112 -1.13 -13.50 11.93
C GLY A 112 -0.10 -13.39 13.05
N LEU A 113 -0.26 -12.46 14.02
CA LEU A 113 0.68 -12.31 15.13
C LEU A 113 0.85 -13.60 15.94
N ASP A 114 -0.19 -14.44 16.02
CA ASP A 114 -0.10 -15.74 16.69
C ASP A 114 0.77 -16.75 15.93
N ASP A 115 0.87 -16.63 14.60
CA ASP A 115 1.68 -17.51 13.74
C ASP A 115 3.19 -17.27 13.93
N LEU A 116 3.58 -16.13 14.51
CA LEU A 116 4.97 -15.83 14.87
C LEU A 116 5.57 -16.83 15.86
N ARG A 117 4.75 -17.69 16.49
CA ARG A 117 5.21 -18.86 17.25
C ARG A 117 6.14 -19.75 16.44
N GLY A 118 5.97 -19.82 15.11
CA GLY A 118 6.85 -20.59 14.22
C GLY A 118 8.32 -20.15 14.29
N TRP A 119 8.57 -18.91 14.72
CA TRP A 119 9.92 -18.36 14.91
C TRP A 119 10.43 -18.52 16.34
N THR A 120 9.57 -18.33 17.33
CA THR A 120 10.01 -18.17 18.71
C THR A 120 9.88 -19.40 19.57
N LEU A 121 9.07 -20.37 19.15
CA LEU A 121 8.75 -21.52 19.98
C LEU A 121 10.02 -22.29 20.33
N ARG A 122 10.33 -22.37 21.63
CA ARG A 122 11.55 -22.99 22.16
C ARG A 122 12.85 -22.44 21.54
N GLY A 123 12.82 -21.20 21.05
CA GLY A 123 13.94 -20.59 20.34
C GLY A 123 14.25 -21.25 18.99
N ALA A 124 13.25 -21.79 18.28
CA ALA A 124 13.42 -22.50 17.00
C ALA A 124 14.18 -21.69 15.94
N ILE A 125 13.98 -20.37 15.92
CA ILE A 125 14.68 -19.43 15.04
C ILE A 125 15.30 -18.32 15.88
N GLN A 126 14.51 -17.69 16.75
CA GLN A 126 14.93 -16.57 17.58
C GLN A 126 14.22 -16.59 18.94
N PRO A 127 14.78 -15.99 20.00
CA PRO A 127 14.17 -16.05 21.34
C PRO A 127 12.94 -15.14 21.50
N SER A 128 12.85 -14.06 20.70
CA SER A 128 11.74 -13.11 20.70
C SER A 128 11.69 -12.38 19.35
N ILE A 129 10.53 -11.82 19.01
CA ILE A 129 10.37 -10.89 17.87
C ILE A 129 9.96 -9.51 18.40
N PRO A 130 10.71 -8.45 18.06
CA PRO A 130 10.31 -7.07 18.32
C PRO A 130 9.09 -6.65 17.50
N ILE A 131 8.04 -6.18 18.17
CA ILE A 131 6.82 -5.63 17.56
C ILE A 131 6.73 -4.14 17.86
N TYR A 132 6.65 -3.33 16.82
CA TYR A 132 6.57 -1.88 16.87
C TYR A 132 5.17 -1.43 16.49
N CYS A 133 4.53 -0.66 17.37
CA CYS A 133 3.20 -0.11 17.11
C CYS A 133 2.94 1.14 17.96
N THR A 134 1.89 1.88 17.63
CA THR A 134 1.43 2.98 18.48
C THR A 134 0.76 2.46 19.75
N ARG A 135 0.60 3.34 20.74
CA ARG A 135 -0.11 2.99 21.99
C ARG A 135 -1.54 2.52 21.72
N ASP A 136 -2.23 3.12 20.76
CA ASP A 136 -3.62 2.77 20.47
C ASP A 136 -3.74 1.44 19.73
N THR A 137 -2.85 1.18 18.75
CA THR A 137 -2.74 -0.15 18.13
C THR A 137 -2.46 -1.23 19.17
N PHE A 138 -1.53 -1.00 20.10
CA PHE A 138 -1.25 -1.94 21.19
C PHE A 138 -2.48 -2.24 22.06
N LYS A 139 -3.29 -1.23 22.40
CA LYS A 139 -4.51 -1.43 23.19
C LYS A 139 -5.50 -2.34 22.48
N GLU A 140 -5.71 -2.14 21.18
CA GLU A 140 -6.64 -2.98 20.40
C GLU A 140 -6.07 -4.40 20.22
N VAL A 141 -4.77 -4.53 19.97
CA VAL A 141 -4.08 -5.83 19.95
C VAL A 141 -4.22 -6.55 21.29
N SER A 142 -4.09 -5.87 22.43
CA SER A 142 -4.30 -6.46 23.76
C SER A 142 -5.72 -6.96 24.00
N LYS A 143 -6.73 -6.37 23.35
CA LYS A 143 -8.11 -6.88 23.40
C LYS A 143 -8.29 -8.11 22.54
N ALA A 144 -7.72 -8.12 21.34
CA ALA A 144 -7.80 -9.24 20.40
C ALA A 144 -6.97 -10.46 20.88
N PHE A 145 -5.78 -10.20 21.44
CA PHE A 145 -4.81 -11.18 21.88
C PHE A 145 -4.29 -10.90 23.29
N PRO A 146 -5.11 -11.07 24.34
CA PRO A 146 -4.69 -10.81 25.72
C PRO A 146 -3.44 -11.60 26.12
N TYR A 147 -3.31 -12.85 25.62
CA TYR A 147 -2.20 -13.74 25.94
C TYR A 147 -0.87 -13.38 25.24
N LEU A 148 -0.90 -12.60 24.15
CA LEU A 148 0.32 -12.11 23.47
C LEU A 148 0.91 -10.87 24.15
N THR A 149 0.09 -10.16 24.93
CA THR A 149 0.48 -8.88 25.57
C THR A 149 0.59 -8.99 27.09
N ASN A 150 -0.03 -10.00 27.69
CA ASN A 150 0.04 -10.29 29.11
C ASN A 150 0.26 -11.79 29.36
N THR A 151 1.45 -12.15 29.83
CA THR A 151 1.81 -13.54 30.14
C THR A 151 0.91 -14.17 31.19
N GLY A 152 0.31 -13.39 32.09
CA GLY A 152 -0.66 -13.88 33.08
C GLY A 152 -2.01 -14.29 32.50
N ALA A 153 -2.31 -13.91 31.26
CA ALA A 153 -3.51 -14.34 30.53
C ALA A 153 -3.31 -15.69 29.80
N ALA A 154 -2.09 -16.25 29.81
CA ALA A 154 -1.83 -17.58 29.28
C ALA A 154 -2.42 -18.65 30.21
N THR A 155 -3.11 -19.64 29.65
CA THR A 155 -3.78 -20.71 30.42
C THR A 155 -2.84 -21.80 30.94
N GLY A 156 -1.52 -21.65 30.72
CA GLY A 156 -0.51 -22.68 30.97
C GLY A 156 -0.51 -23.78 29.89
N GLY A 157 0.67 -24.28 29.52
CA GLY A 157 0.84 -25.41 28.59
C GLY A 157 0.76 -25.11 27.09
N GLY A 158 0.50 -23.86 26.69
CA GLY A 158 0.43 -23.46 25.27
C GLY A 158 1.76 -22.92 24.72
N ASP A 159 2.05 -23.26 23.47
CA ASP A 159 3.23 -22.85 22.70
C ASP A 159 3.11 -21.38 22.21
N ILE A 160 3.05 -20.39 23.09
CA ILE A 160 2.74 -18.97 22.74
C ILE A 160 3.96 -18.26 22.09
N PRO A 161 3.76 -17.35 21.11
CA PRO A 161 4.82 -16.48 20.60
C PRO A 161 5.51 -15.67 21.70
N SER A 162 6.83 -15.53 21.61
CA SER A 162 7.62 -14.64 22.47
C SER A 162 7.80 -13.31 21.75
N LEU A 163 7.11 -12.26 22.21
CA LEU A 163 7.09 -10.95 21.55
C LEU A 163 7.62 -9.87 22.49
N THR A 164 8.38 -8.92 21.95
CA THR A 164 8.84 -7.74 22.69
C THR A 164 8.18 -6.49 22.10
N TRP A 165 7.40 -5.78 22.91
CA TRP A 165 6.58 -4.65 22.43
C TRP A 165 7.31 -3.32 22.57
N HIS A 166 7.46 -2.61 21.46
CA HIS A 166 8.05 -1.28 21.35
C HIS A 166 6.97 -0.28 20.96
N ILE A 167 6.60 0.60 21.89
CA ILE A 167 5.56 1.60 21.65
C ILE A 167 6.21 2.91 21.23
N PHE A 168 5.90 3.36 20.00
CA PHE A 168 6.41 4.61 19.46
C PHE A 168 5.30 5.67 19.32
N ASP A 169 5.73 6.92 19.15
CA ASP A 169 4.84 8.05 18.89
C ASP A 169 4.69 8.27 17.38
N SER A 170 3.45 8.41 16.90
CA SER A 170 3.15 8.55 15.47
C SER A 170 3.62 9.88 14.84
N SER A 171 4.17 10.80 15.62
CA SER A 171 4.70 12.08 15.14
C SER A 171 6.23 12.16 15.14
N THR A 172 6.93 11.13 15.63
CA THR A 172 8.38 11.19 15.84
C THR A 172 9.09 10.11 15.02
N PRO A 173 10.07 10.48 14.17
CA PRO A 173 10.95 9.52 13.51
C PRO A 173 11.76 8.67 14.51
N PHE A 174 12.09 7.44 14.14
CA PHE A 174 12.90 6.54 14.95
C PHE A 174 13.82 5.67 14.09
N GLU A 175 14.89 5.16 14.69
CA GLU A 175 15.81 4.25 14.03
C GLU A 175 15.33 2.80 14.17
N LEU A 176 15.33 2.06 13.06
CA LEU A 176 14.96 0.64 13.00
C LEU A 176 15.90 -0.10 12.07
N GLU A 177 16.72 -0.99 12.62
CA GLU A 177 17.64 -1.83 11.83
C GLU A 177 18.54 -1.05 10.86
N GLY A 178 18.96 0.16 11.26
CA GLY A 178 19.81 1.06 10.47
C GLY A 178 19.05 1.93 9.46
N LEU A 179 17.72 1.92 9.48
CA LEU A 179 16.86 2.84 8.74
C LEU A 179 16.30 3.92 9.66
N THR A 180 16.26 5.15 9.16
CA THR A 180 15.37 6.18 9.70
C THR A 180 13.94 5.89 9.21
N VAL A 181 13.05 5.55 10.14
CA VAL A 181 11.63 5.32 9.90
C VAL A 181 10.84 6.54 10.36
N VAL A 182 10.11 7.16 9.42
CA VAL A 182 9.21 8.28 9.70
C VAL A 182 7.77 7.77 9.61
N PRO A 183 7.01 7.74 10.73
CA PRO A 183 5.59 7.45 10.68
C PRO A 183 4.83 8.50 9.86
N LEU A 184 3.87 8.06 9.07
CA LEU A 184 3.00 8.91 8.26
C LEU A 184 1.55 8.74 8.72
N PRO A 185 1.04 9.57 9.64
CA PRO A 185 -0.35 9.49 10.09
C PRO A 185 -1.32 9.67 8.93
N VAL A 186 -2.21 8.71 8.72
CA VAL A 186 -3.26 8.76 7.68
C VAL A 186 -4.59 8.35 8.28
N HIS A 187 -5.69 8.64 7.58
CA HIS A 187 -7.01 8.19 7.98
C HIS A 187 -7.42 6.98 7.16
N HIS A 188 -7.91 5.94 7.83
CA HIS A 188 -8.44 4.71 7.22
C HIS A 188 -9.93 4.55 7.58
N GLY A 189 -10.75 5.45 7.05
CA GLY A 189 -12.17 5.57 7.36
C GLY A 189 -12.44 6.40 8.61
N LYS A 190 -13.56 6.11 9.26
CA LYS A 190 -14.05 6.86 10.42
C LYS A 190 -14.77 5.98 11.41
N PHE A 191 -14.66 6.32 12.68
CA PHE A 191 -15.59 5.86 13.70
C PHE A 191 -16.94 6.54 13.49
N PHE A 192 -18.01 5.76 13.58
CA PHE A 192 -19.40 6.24 13.49
C PHE A 192 -19.89 6.84 14.83
N THR A 193 -19.04 7.62 15.49
CA THR A 193 -19.37 8.40 16.69
C THR A 193 -20.14 9.68 16.32
N THR A 194 -20.61 10.43 17.31
CA THR A 194 -21.25 11.74 17.10
C THR A 194 -20.48 12.84 17.86
N PRO A 195 -19.74 13.73 17.18
CA PRO A 195 -19.48 13.72 15.72
C PRO A 195 -18.59 12.55 15.28
N PRO A 196 -18.60 12.17 13.99
CA PRO A 196 -17.70 11.15 13.47
C PRO A 196 -16.24 11.57 13.65
N SER A 197 -15.37 10.64 14.02
CA SER A 197 -13.93 10.86 14.12
C SER A 197 -13.17 9.96 13.15
N PRO A 198 -12.03 10.40 12.58
CA PRO A 198 -11.24 9.56 11.68
C PRO A 198 -10.71 8.32 12.42
N TYR A 199 -10.62 7.21 11.71
CA TYR A 199 -9.90 6.04 12.21
C TYR A 199 -8.41 6.20 11.88
N PRO A 200 -7.52 6.29 12.87
CA PRO A 200 -6.10 6.50 12.62
C PRO A 200 -5.44 5.22 12.08
N CYS A 201 -4.61 5.40 11.06
CA CYS A 201 -3.72 4.40 10.49
C CYS A 201 -2.35 5.04 10.23
N LEU A 202 -1.34 4.23 9.95
CA LEU A 202 0.01 4.70 9.61
C LEU A 202 0.42 4.20 8.23
N GLY A 203 0.96 5.11 7.43
CA GLY A 203 2.02 4.76 6.49
C GLY A 203 3.40 4.89 7.15
N PHE A 204 4.44 4.50 6.42
CA PHE A 204 5.83 4.64 6.87
C PHE A 204 6.70 5.11 5.71
N LEU A 205 7.58 6.07 5.98
CA LEU A 205 8.65 6.49 5.08
C LEU A 205 9.99 5.95 5.61
N PHE A 206 10.68 5.15 4.81
CA PHE A 206 11.94 4.49 5.12
C PHE A 206 13.09 5.19 4.40
N ASP A 207 14.04 5.76 5.15
CA ASP A 207 15.25 6.43 4.63
C ASP A 207 14.99 7.52 3.58
N SER A 208 13.77 8.07 3.56
CA SER A 208 13.31 8.97 2.49
C SER A 208 13.39 8.34 1.08
N GLN A 209 13.40 7.00 1.00
CA GLN A 209 13.50 6.23 -0.24
C GLN A 209 12.19 5.52 -0.60
N LEU A 210 11.52 4.92 0.39
CA LEU A 210 10.27 4.19 0.20
C LEU A 210 9.19 4.75 1.12
N ALA A 211 8.05 5.14 0.56
CA ALA A 211 6.83 5.36 1.33
C ALA A 211 5.90 4.15 1.13
N TYR A 212 5.41 3.58 2.22
CA TYR A 212 4.42 2.50 2.23
C TYR A 212 3.15 2.95 2.95
N ILE A 213 2.03 3.05 2.23
CA ILE A 213 0.74 3.56 2.72
C ILE A 213 -0.39 2.61 2.25
N SER A 214 -0.66 1.53 2.99
CA SER A 214 -1.52 0.43 2.51
C SER A 214 -3.02 0.62 2.69
N ASP A 215 -3.44 1.39 3.69
CA ASP A 215 -4.84 1.50 4.10
C ASP A 215 -5.15 2.97 4.35
N VAL A 216 -5.71 3.67 3.34
CA VAL A 216 -5.90 5.11 3.42
C VAL A 216 -7.15 5.59 2.67
N SER A 217 -8.02 6.31 3.37
CA SER A 217 -9.12 7.09 2.79
C SER A 217 -8.80 8.58 2.64
N HIS A 218 -7.82 9.08 3.40
CA HIS A 218 -7.42 10.49 3.41
C HIS A 218 -6.01 10.65 4.00
N ILE A 219 -5.17 11.44 3.33
CA ILE A 219 -3.88 11.90 3.84
C ILE A 219 -4.08 13.32 4.37
N PRO A 220 -4.03 13.53 5.69
CA PRO A 220 -4.27 14.83 6.29
C PRO A 220 -3.09 15.80 6.05
N ASP A 221 -3.33 17.11 6.19
CA ASP A 221 -2.33 18.17 5.93
C ASP A 221 -1.06 17.98 6.77
N GLU A 222 -1.18 17.53 8.01
CA GLU A 222 -0.04 17.26 8.89
C GLU A 222 0.86 16.17 8.33
N CYS A 223 0.31 15.18 7.63
CA CYS A 223 1.08 14.12 6.98
C CYS A 223 1.81 14.65 5.74
N TRP A 224 1.19 15.57 5.00
CA TRP A 224 1.85 16.27 3.91
C TRP A 224 3.00 17.15 4.41
N ASP A 225 2.82 17.82 5.54
CA ASP A 225 3.88 18.60 6.17
C ASP A 225 5.07 17.71 6.55
N VAL A 226 4.81 16.55 7.16
CA VAL A 226 5.86 15.55 7.48
C VAL A 226 6.56 15.07 6.20
N LEU A 227 5.82 14.63 5.18
CA LEU A 227 6.41 14.21 3.90
C LEU A 227 7.29 15.31 3.30
N SER A 228 6.80 16.55 3.31
CA SER A 228 7.52 17.70 2.77
C SER A 228 8.83 17.97 3.49
N GLN A 229 9.01 17.54 4.75
CA GLN A 229 10.25 17.69 5.51
C GLN A 229 11.34 16.69 5.11
N HIS A 230 10.95 15.56 4.52
CA HIS A 230 11.86 14.44 4.24
C HIS A 230 12.12 14.19 2.75
N VAL A 231 11.16 14.52 1.88
CA VAL A 231 11.26 14.35 0.43
C VAL A 231 10.83 15.59 -0.32
N SER A 232 11.36 15.77 -1.55
CA SER A 232 10.89 16.82 -2.45
C SER A 232 9.54 16.42 -3.04
N LEU A 233 8.48 17.11 -2.60
CA LEU A 233 7.14 16.98 -3.16
C LEU A 233 6.99 17.85 -4.40
N ARG A 234 6.10 17.46 -5.32
CA ARG A 234 5.66 18.37 -6.39
C ARG A 234 4.74 19.43 -5.77
N PRO A 235 4.96 20.72 -6.05
CA PRO A 235 4.15 21.78 -5.46
C PRO A 235 2.68 21.59 -5.86
N LEU A 236 1.77 21.83 -4.91
CA LEU A 236 0.32 21.86 -5.16
C LEU A 236 -0.19 23.25 -5.52
N ARG A 237 0.62 24.30 -5.45
CA ARG A 237 0.16 25.66 -5.77
C ARG A 237 1.26 26.31 -6.58
N LYS A 238 0.87 27.00 -7.66
CA LYS A 238 1.75 27.95 -8.35
C LYS A 238 2.40 28.81 -7.28
N GLU A 239 3.72 28.73 -7.18
CA GLU A 239 4.48 29.59 -6.29
C GLU A 239 4.01 31.03 -6.53
N VAL A 240 3.56 31.70 -5.46
CA VAL A 240 3.61 33.15 -5.48
C VAL A 240 5.10 33.44 -5.44
N GLU A 241 5.66 33.88 -6.57
CA GLU A 241 7.02 34.44 -6.64
C GLU A 241 7.14 35.53 -5.58
N ASN A 242 7.56 35.19 -4.37
CA ASN A 242 7.92 36.13 -3.32
C ASN A 242 8.72 35.41 -2.24
N GLY A 243 10.05 35.51 -2.37
CA GLY A 243 10.99 35.32 -1.27
C GLY A 243 11.79 34.03 -1.37
N HIS A 244 13.02 34.16 -1.88
CA HIS A 244 14.05 33.14 -1.74
C HIS A 244 14.23 32.79 -0.26
N ALA A 245 13.83 31.58 0.13
CA ALA A 245 14.35 30.96 1.35
C ALA A 245 15.78 30.48 1.04
N ASN A 246 16.75 31.38 1.24
CA ASN A 246 18.17 31.06 1.18
C ASN A 246 18.48 29.95 2.21
N GLY A 247 18.85 28.75 1.74
CA GLY A 247 19.63 27.78 2.52
C GLY A 247 18.94 26.51 3.03
N ALA A 248 17.77 26.11 2.51
CA ALA A 248 17.28 24.75 2.79
C ALA A 248 18.05 23.73 1.94
N GLU A 249 18.57 22.66 2.56
CA GLU A 249 19.11 21.52 1.82
C GLU A 249 18.05 20.98 0.85
N GLU A 250 18.45 20.72 -0.39
CA GLU A 250 17.58 20.15 -1.41
C GLU A 250 17.16 18.75 -0.96
N LYS A 251 15.85 18.55 -0.78
CA LYS A 251 15.31 17.27 -0.33
C LYS A 251 15.35 16.27 -1.48
N PRO A 252 15.62 15.00 -1.20
CA PRO A 252 15.70 14.01 -2.25
C PRO A 252 14.30 13.68 -2.80
N ARG A 253 14.23 13.29 -4.07
CA ARG A 253 13.04 12.66 -4.63
C ARG A 253 12.81 11.28 -4.00
N LEU A 254 11.55 10.94 -3.74
CA LEU A 254 11.17 9.60 -3.30
C LEU A 254 11.43 8.58 -4.41
N LYS A 255 12.07 7.45 -4.08
CA LYS A 255 12.34 6.40 -5.07
C LYS A 255 11.08 5.59 -5.36
N ALA A 256 10.47 5.00 -4.34
CA ALA A 256 9.26 4.20 -4.50
C ALA A 256 8.13 4.65 -3.57
N LEU A 257 6.91 4.60 -4.09
CA LEU A 257 5.67 4.74 -3.34
C LEU A 257 4.86 3.45 -3.49
N VAL A 258 4.49 2.82 -2.39
CA VAL A 258 3.47 1.76 -2.34
C VAL A 258 2.22 2.37 -1.70
N ILE A 259 1.08 2.36 -2.40
CA ILE A 259 -0.12 3.09 -1.98
C ILE A 259 -1.43 2.34 -2.24
N ASP A 260 -2.38 2.50 -1.33
CA ASP A 260 -3.75 1.98 -1.41
C ASP A 260 -4.50 2.42 -2.67
N CYS A 261 -5.20 1.48 -3.29
CA CYS A 261 -6.14 1.66 -4.39
C CYS A 261 -7.11 0.48 -4.42
N LEU A 262 -8.23 0.58 -3.71
CA LEU A 262 -9.17 -0.52 -3.55
C LEU A 262 -9.91 -0.88 -4.85
N ARG A 263 -10.37 0.14 -5.58
CA ARG A 263 -11.21 0.05 -6.78
C ARG A 263 -11.20 1.38 -7.54
N ILE A 264 -11.97 1.49 -8.64
CA ILE A 264 -12.05 2.74 -9.42
C ILE A 264 -12.58 3.87 -8.53
N GLU A 265 -13.76 3.66 -7.93
CA GLU A 265 -14.38 4.66 -7.08
C GLU A 265 -13.87 4.60 -5.63
N PRO A 266 -13.70 5.75 -4.97
CA PRO A 266 -13.40 5.80 -3.55
C PRO A 266 -14.36 4.97 -2.69
N PHE A 267 -13.84 4.52 -1.56
CA PHE A 267 -14.59 3.81 -0.55
C PHE A 267 -14.42 4.49 0.79
N THR A 268 -15.35 4.25 1.72
CA THR A 268 -15.37 4.94 3.01
C THR A 268 -14.03 4.89 3.75
N SER A 269 -13.30 3.77 3.63
CA SER A 269 -12.01 3.56 4.30
C SER A 269 -10.80 3.47 3.37
N HIS A 270 -10.99 3.54 2.04
CA HIS A 270 -9.91 3.32 1.08
C HIS A 270 -9.95 4.27 -0.10
N PHE A 271 -8.79 4.49 -0.70
CA PHE A 271 -8.64 5.25 -1.92
C PHE A 271 -9.26 4.53 -3.11
N GLY A 272 -9.86 5.34 -3.98
CA GLY A 272 -10.08 4.97 -5.38
C GLY A 272 -8.88 5.35 -6.26
N ILE A 273 -8.88 4.95 -7.53
CA ILE A 273 -7.75 5.22 -8.43
C ILE A 273 -7.44 6.73 -8.60
N GLY A 274 -8.47 7.58 -8.61
CA GLY A 274 -8.28 9.03 -8.72
C GLY A 274 -7.52 9.62 -7.53
N GLN A 275 -7.84 9.18 -6.31
CA GLN A 275 -7.14 9.60 -5.09
C GLN A 275 -5.70 9.09 -5.04
N ALA A 276 -5.50 7.82 -5.38
CA ALA A 276 -4.17 7.20 -5.40
C ALA A 276 -3.24 7.88 -6.41
N VAL A 277 -3.72 8.14 -7.64
CA VAL A 277 -2.97 8.86 -8.67
C VAL A 277 -2.67 10.29 -8.25
N HIS A 278 -3.65 11.00 -7.68
CA HIS A 278 -3.43 12.36 -7.20
C HIS A 278 -2.33 12.41 -6.11
N ALA A 279 -2.39 11.51 -5.13
CA ALA A 279 -1.35 11.39 -4.12
C ALA A 279 0.01 11.06 -4.74
N ALA A 280 0.06 10.17 -5.73
CA ALA A 280 1.27 9.82 -6.44
C ALA A 280 1.87 11.00 -7.23
N GLN A 281 1.03 11.83 -7.89
CA GLN A 281 1.48 13.04 -8.57
C GLN A 281 2.10 14.03 -7.58
N ARG A 282 1.46 14.26 -6.43
CA ARG A 282 1.95 15.17 -5.40
C ARG A 282 3.25 14.67 -4.75
N ILE A 283 3.34 13.37 -4.46
CA ILE A 283 4.54 12.76 -3.89
C ILE A 283 5.69 12.75 -4.91
N GLY A 284 5.40 12.57 -6.20
CA GLY A 284 6.38 12.65 -7.27
C GLY A 284 7.44 11.55 -7.22
N ALA A 285 7.09 10.34 -6.77
CA ALA A 285 8.02 9.20 -6.71
C ALA A 285 8.58 8.83 -8.09
N GLU A 286 9.73 8.14 -8.14
CA GLU A 286 10.25 7.55 -9.38
C GLU A 286 9.34 6.40 -9.86
N ARG A 287 8.95 5.50 -8.95
CA ARG A 287 7.99 4.43 -9.22
C ARG A 287 6.87 4.38 -8.19
N THR A 288 5.61 4.33 -8.65
CA THR A 288 4.44 4.11 -7.79
C THR A 288 3.84 2.74 -8.02
N TYR A 289 3.55 2.03 -6.94
CA TYR A 289 2.98 0.70 -6.90
C TYR A 289 1.64 0.71 -6.16
N LEU A 290 0.59 0.25 -6.82
CA LEU A 290 -0.77 0.24 -6.28
C LEU A 290 -1.08 -1.12 -5.63
N ILE A 291 -1.63 -1.10 -4.42
CA ILE A 291 -2.07 -2.28 -3.66
C ILE A 291 -3.51 -2.11 -3.14
N GLY A 292 -4.08 -3.15 -2.54
CA GLY A 292 -5.40 -3.10 -1.90
C GLY A 292 -6.55 -3.52 -2.82
N PHE A 293 -6.26 -3.99 -4.03
CA PHE A 293 -7.29 -4.30 -5.03
C PHE A 293 -8.29 -5.37 -4.57
N GLY A 294 -9.58 -5.09 -4.77
CA GLY A 294 -10.67 -6.04 -4.55
C GLY A 294 -10.84 -7.10 -5.66
N HIS A 295 -11.76 -8.04 -5.44
CA HIS A 295 -12.17 -8.98 -6.48
C HIS A 295 -12.91 -8.28 -7.63
N ARG A 296 -13.37 -9.04 -8.65
CA ARG A 296 -14.02 -8.55 -9.89
C ARG A 296 -13.13 -7.70 -10.81
N THR A 297 -11.90 -7.42 -10.40
CA THR A 297 -10.91 -6.71 -11.20
C THR A 297 -9.63 -7.52 -11.24
N SER A 298 -9.28 -8.06 -12.41
CA SER A 298 -8.04 -8.82 -12.56
C SER A 298 -6.81 -7.90 -12.53
N HIS A 299 -5.64 -8.49 -12.27
CA HIS A 299 -4.36 -7.81 -12.33
C HIS A 299 -4.12 -7.23 -13.73
N THR A 300 -4.50 -7.97 -14.78
CA THR A 300 -4.41 -7.53 -16.17
C THR A 300 -5.19 -6.23 -16.42
N LEU A 301 -6.43 -6.11 -15.92
CA LEU A 301 -7.22 -4.88 -16.04
C LEU A 301 -6.51 -3.67 -15.40
N TRP A 302 -5.98 -3.84 -14.19
CA TRP A 302 -5.23 -2.79 -13.50
C TRP A 302 -3.94 -2.44 -14.23
N HIS A 303 -3.27 -3.43 -14.82
CA HIS A 303 -2.04 -3.21 -15.58
C HIS A 303 -2.33 -2.39 -16.83
N SER A 304 -3.36 -2.73 -17.61
CA SER A 304 -3.78 -1.96 -18.80
C SER A 304 -4.18 -0.52 -18.47
N LEU A 305 -4.91 -0.32 -17.36
CA LEU A 305 -5.23 1.04 -16.88
C LEU A 305 -3.95 1.80 -16.52
N SER A 306 -3.03 1.18 -15.79
CA SER A 306 -1.78 1.82 -15.36
C SER A 306 -0.86 2.19 -16.54
N LEU A 307 -0.81 1.36 -17.59
CA LEU A 307 -0.09 1.66 -18.83
C LEU A 307 -0.69 2.89 -19.52
N THR A 308 -2.02 2.99 -19.53
CA THR A 308 -2.74 4.15 -20.07
C THR A 308 -2.42 5.41 -19.28
N LEU A 309 -2.43 5.34 -17.96
CA LEU A 309 -2.14 6.47 -17.06
C LEU A 309 -0.68 6.93 -17.14
N SER A 310 0.26 6.02 -17.45
CA SER A 310 1.68 6.33 -17.63
C SER A 310 2.07 6.80 -19.03
N SER A 311 1.17 6.70 -20.01
CA SER A 311 1.44 7.10 -21.39
C SER A 311 1.09 8.57 -21.64
N ALA A 312 1.79 9.21 -22.58
CA ALA A 312 1.38 10.53 -23.08
C ALA A 312 -0.02 10.44 -23.72
N PRO A 313 -0.87 11.47 -23.59
CA PRO A 313 -2.27 11.43 -24.06
C PRO A 313 -2.33 11.41 -25.59
N SER A 314 -2.39 10.25 -26.24
CA SER A 314 -2.60 10.21 -27.69
C SER A 314 -3.34 9.01 -28.27
N SER A 315 -3.78 8.01 -27.49
CA SER A 315 -4.39 6.79 -28.06
C SER A 315 -5.88 6.56 -27.74
N LEU A 316 -6.50 7.35 -26.88
CA LEU A 316 -7.87 7.09 -26.41
C LEU A 316 -8.81 8.31 -26.58
N PRO A 317 -10.12 8.09 -26.75
CA PRO A 317 -11.10 9.16 -27.00
C PRO A 317 -11.15 10.16 -25.83
N PRO A 318 -11.44 11.46 -26.10
CA PRO A 318 -11.51 12.50 -25.07
C PRO A 318 -12.65 12.24 -24.07
N LEU A 319 -12.57 12.89 -22.90
CA LEU A 319 -13.68 12.95 -21.94
C LEU A 319 -14.98 13.38 -22.64
N PRO A 320 -16.15 12.84 -22.26
CA PRO A 320 -17.43 13.34 -22.74
C PRO A 320 -17.55 14.84 -22.41
N PRO A 321 -17.98 15.69 -23.37
CA PRO A 321 -17.98 17.15 -23.21
C PRO A 321 -18.93 17.68 -22.12
N ASN A 322 -19.77 16.82 -21.54
CA ASN A 322 -20.75 17.16 -20.50
C ASN A 322 -20.59 16.32 -19.23
N LEU A 323 -19.39 15.79 -18.95
CA LEU A 323 -19.15 15.15 -17.65
C LEU A 323 -19.29 16.24 -16.56
N PRO A 324 -20.28 16.15 -15.65
CA PRO A 324 -20.45 17.15 -14.61
C PRO A 324 -19.29 17.01 -13.63
N ILE A 325 -18.29 17.89 -13.78
CA ILE A 325 -17.20 18.06 -12.83
C ILE A 325 -17.72 19.04 -11.78
N ASP A 326 -18.36 18.50 -10.75
CA ASP A 326 -18.73 19.26 -9.57
C ASP A 326 -17.79 18.84 -8.42
N PRO A 327 -16.96 19.75 -7.88
CA PRO A 327 -16.04 19.46 -6.78
C PRO A 327 -16.75 19.12 -5.45
N SER A 328 -18.06 19.36 -5.36
CA SER A 328 -18.94 18.92 -4.28
C SER A 328 -19.78 17.68 -4.63
N VAL A 329 -19.71 17.19 -5.87
CA VAL A 329 -20.35 15.93 -6.26
C VAL A 329 -19.47 14.79 -5.77
N PRO A 330 -19.97 13.93 -4.85
CA PRO A 330 -19.31 12.67 -4.60
C PRO A 330 -19.20 11.96 -5.95
N ILE A 331 -18.02 11.40 -6.22
CA ILE A 331 -17.78 10.41 -7.27
C ILE A 331 -19.11 9.77 -7.68
N PRO A 332 -19.55 9.91 -8.96
CA PRO A 332 -20.90 9.56 -9.37
C PRO A 332 -21.27 8.26 -8.69
N THR A 333 -22.24 8.30 -7.77
CA THR A 333 -22.58 7.09 -7.03
C THR A 333 -23.04 6.11 -8.08
N PRO A 334 -22.31 5.01 -8.28
CA PRO A 334 -22.62 4.14 -9.40
C PRO A 334 -24.06 3.68 -9.25
N GLU A 335 -24.84 3.80 -10.34
CA GLU A 335 -26.25 3.43 -10.33
C GLU A 335 -26.38 1.94 -9.95
N HIS A 336 -25.39 1.16 -10.37
CA HIS A 336 -25.29 -0.26 -10.08
C HIS A 336 -23.95 -0.64 -9.44
N ALA A 337 -23.98 -1.55 -8.47
CA ALA A 337 -22.77 -1.98 -7.76
C ALA A 337 -21.64 -2.51 -8.66
N TRP A 338 -21.98 -3.13 -9.81
CA TRP A 338 -21.01 -3.65 -10.79
C TRP A 338 -20.21 -2.56 -11.48
N GLU A 339 -20.71 -1.32 -11.49
CA GLU A 339 -19.98 -0.18 -12.02
C GLU A 339 -18.74 0.10 -11.16
N ASN A 340 -18.68 -0.23 -9.87
CA ASN A 340 -17.45 -0.01 -9.10
C ASN A 340 -16.22 -0.80 -9.62
N TYR A 341 -16.43 -1.84 -10.44
CA TYR A 341 -15.42 -2.86 -10.78
C TYR A 341 -15.18 -3.03 -12.29
N GLY A 342 -15.48 -2.04 -13.11
CA GLY A 342 -15.24 -2.12 -14.56
C GLY A 342 -16.46 -2.21 -15.44
N GLY A 343 -17.66 -2.00 -14.89
CA GLY A 343 -18.80 -1.66 -15.74
C GLY A 343 -19.47 -2.85 -16.45
N HIS A 344 -19.32 -4.08 -15.94
CA HIS A 344 -19.98 -5.26 -16.53
C HIS A 344 -21.05 -5.87 -15.59
N PRO A 345 -22.32 -6.03 -16.03
CA PRO A 345 -23.39 -6.58 -15.18
C PRO A 345 -23.22 -8.08 -14.90
N ASP A 346 -22.65 -8.84 -15.84
CA ASP A 346 -22.26 -10.23 -15.63
C ASP A 346 -20.88 -10.28 -14.93
N PRO A 347 -20.78 -10.74 -13.67
CA PRO A 347 -19.51 -10.78 -12.94
C PRO A 347 -18.50 -11.78 -13.51
N THR A 348 -18.92 -12.71 -14.37
CA THR A 348 -18.06 -13.74 -14.96
C THR A 348 -17.23 -13.23 -16.14
N LYS A 349 -17.48 -11.98 -16.56
CA LYS A 349 -16.83 -11.33 -17.69
C LYS A 349 -16.09 -10.08 -17.23
N GLU A 350 -15.04 -9.77 -17.97
CA GLU A 350 -14.28 -8.53 -17.87
C GLU A 350 -14.22 -7.89 -19.25
N ASP A 351 -14.25 -6.55 -19.30
CA ASP A 351 -14.03 -5.78 -20.51
C ASP A 351 -12.93 -4.76 -20.22
N GLU A 352 -11.76 -5.02 -20.78
CA GLU A 352 -10.57 -4.18 -20.60
C GLU A 352 -10.81 -2.74 -21.06
N SER A 353 -11.50 -2.55 -22.19
CA SER A 353 -11.74 -1.23 -22.74
C SER A 353 -12.61 -0.38 -21.81
N VAL A 354 -13.69 -0.97 -21.28
CA VAL A 354 -14.60 -0.30 -20.35
C VAL A 354 -13.92 -0.03 -19.01
N PHE A 355 -13.13 -0.97 -18.49
CA PHE A 355 -12.39 -0.77 -17.25
C PHE A 355 -11.37 0.37 -17.38
N VAL A 356 -10.58 0.38 -18.46
CA VAL A 356 -9.57 1.41 -18.73
C VAL A 356 -10.22 2.79 -18.92
N GLU A 357 -11.27 2.87 -19.73
CA GLU A 357 -12.00 4.12 -19.98
C GLU A 357 -12.51 4.72 -18.66
N ARG A 358 -13.16 3.91 -17.82
CA ARG A 358 -13.73 4.38 -16.56
C ARG A 358 -12.68 4.72 -15.51
N GLY A 359 -11.62 3.91 -15.41
CA GLY A 359 -10.48 4.23 -14.55
C GLY A 359 -9.84 5.56 -14.91
N ARG A 360 -9.66 5.82 -16.22
CA ARG A 360 -9.15 7.09 -16.72
C ARG A 360 -10.10 8.25 -16.39
N TRP A 361 -11.40 8.10 -16.63
CA TRP A 361 -12.38 9.13 -16.29
C TRP A 361 -12.39 9.45 -14.79
N ALA A 362 -12.28 8.45 -13.92
CA ALA A 362 -12.20 8.66 -12.48
C ALA A 362 -10.96 9.49 -12.09
N VAL A 363 -9.80 9.20 -12.69
CA VAL A 363 -8.57 9.99 -12.50
C VAL A 363 -8.73 11.41 -13.03
N GLU A 364 -9.12 11.57 -14.30
CA GLU A 364 -9.23 12.87 -14.94
C GLU A 364 -10.26 13.78 -14.23
N SER A 365 -11.39 13.20 -13.80
CA SER A 365 -12.42 13.94 -13.04
C SER A 365 -11.90 14.38 -11.67
N TRP A 366 -11.20 13.50 -10.97
CA TRP A 366 -10.62 13.81 -9.66
C TRP A 366 -9.60 14.94 -9.79
N LEU A 367 -8.65 14.82 -10.72
CA LEU A 367 -7.62 15.84 -10.95
C LEU A 367 -8.22 17.17 -11.40
N ALA A 368 -9.24 17.17 -12.26
CA ALA A 368 -9.93 18.39 -12.66
C ALA A 368 -10.63 19.09 -11.48
N ALA A 369 -11.22 18.33 -10.56
CA ALA A 369 -11.82 18.88 -9.35
C ALA A 369 -10.76 19.50 -8.42
N ARG A 370 -9.61 18.83 -8.22
CA ARG A 370 -8.48 19.39 -7.45
C ARG A 370 -7.93 20.67 -8.09
N ALA A 371 -7.80 20.68 -9.42
CA ALA A 371 -7.38 21.88 -10.17
C ALA A 371 -8.36 23.04 -10.00
N ALA A 372 -9.67 22.78 -9.98
CA ALA A 372 -10.69 23.80 -9.73
C ALA A 372 -10.62 24.39 -8.31
N GLU A 373 -10.10 23.62 -7.34
CA GLU A 373 -9.80 24.08 -5.98
C GLU A 373 -8.44 24.82 -5.87
N GLY A 374 -7.74 25.00 -7.00
CA GLY A 374 -6.48 25.73 -7.08
C GLY A 374 -5.23 24.87 -6.88
N GLU A 375 -5.37 23.55 -6.93
CA GLU A 375 -4.22 22.63 -6.87
C GLU A 375 -3.52 22.52 -8.24
N GLU A 376 -2.18 22.51 -8.23
CA GLU A 376 -1.36 22.21 -9.40
C GLU A 376 -1.34 20.70 -9.61
N VAL A 377 -2.01 20.25 -10.67
CA VAL A 377 -2.08 18.85 -11.08
C VAL A 377 -1.30 18.66 -12.37
N LEU A 378 -0.63 17.52 -12.52
CA LEU A 378 0.06 17.22 -13.77
C LEU A 378 -1.00 16.99 -14.84
N GLY A 379 -1.12 17.97 -15.74
CA GLY A 379 -1.94 17.83 -16.93
C GLY A 379 -1.33 16.80 -17.87
N ALA A 380 -2.18 16.08 -18.59
CA ALA A 380 -1.72 15.23 -19.68
C ALA A 380 -1.10 16.14 -20.76
N GLY A 381 0.24 16.25 -20.80
CA GLY A 381 0.97 17.04 -21.80
C GLY A 381 1.84 18.20 -21.27
N THR A 382 2.03 18.36 -19.97
CA THR A 382 3.16 19.17 -19.49
C THR A 382 4.44 18.39 -19.80
N GLY A 383 5.44 19.00 -20.43
CA GLY A 383 6.70 18.32 -20.82
C GLY A 383 7.58 17.87 -19.64
N GLU A 384 6.98 17.65 -18.48
CA GLU A 384 7.59 17.11 -17.27
C GLU A 384 7.63 15.59 -17.31
N GLU A 385 8.49 15.00 -16.49
CA GLU A 385 8.61 13.55 -16.36
C GLU A 385 7.25 12.94 -15.94
N GLY A 386 6.72 12.09 -16.82
CA GLY A 386 5.40 11.48 -16.69
C GLY A 386 5.26 10.60 -15.45
N LEU A 387 4.02 10.31 -15.06
CA LEU A 387 3.72 9.45 -13.92
C LEU A 387 4.01 7.98 -14.24
N TRP A 388 4.96 7.36 -13.56
CA TRP A 388 5.10 5.90 -13.58
C TRP A 388 4.27 5.28 -12.45
N VAL A 389 3.26 4.48 -12.80
CA VAL A 389 2.39 3.78 -11.85
C VAL A 389 2.09 2.37 -12.35
N ARG A 390 2.15 1.35 -11.49
CA ARG A 390 1.78 -0.04 -11.84
C ARG A 390 1.02 -0.72 -10.70
N PRO A 391 0.13 -1.68 -11.00
CA PRO A 391 -0.39 -2.54 -9.94
C PRO A 391 0.72 -3.41 -9.36
N SER A 392 0.58 -3.80 -8.11
CA SER A 392 1.43 -4.84 -7.55
C SER A 392 0.80 -6.22 -7.65
N ARG A 393 1.61 -7.25 -7.39
CA ARG A 393 1.13 -8.60 -7.07
C ARG A 393 1.87 -9.18 -5.89
N ASP A 394 1.28 -10.20 -5.29
CA ASP A 394 1.93 -10.95 -4.22
C ASP A 394 3.26 -11.55 -4.71
N GLY A 395 4.28 -11.39 -3.86
CA GLY A 395 5.63 -11.83 -4.11
C GLY A 395 6.47 -10.89 -4.98
N MET A 396 5.92 -9.80 -5.52
CA MET A 396 6.70 -8.80 -6.27
C MET A 396 7.75 -8.15 -5.36
N CYS A 397 8.97 -7.95 -5.87
CA CYS A 397 10.08 -7.34 -5.15
C CYS A 397 10.58 -6.08 -5.84
N VAL A 398 10.67 -4.99 -5.08
CA VAL A 398 11.20 -3.71 -5.51
C VAL A 398 12.59 -3.51 -4.89
N GLU A 399 13.60 -3.34 -5.72
CA GLU A 399 14.98 -3.08 -5.34
C GLU A 399 15.25 -1.57 -5.35
N LEU A 400 15.63 -1.03 -4.20
CA LEU A 400 15.96 0.38 -4.02
C LEU A 400 17.46 0.48 -3.73
N GLY A 401 18.20 0.87 -4.77
CA GLY A 401 19.64 0.94 -4.74
C GLY A 401 20.19 2.03 -3.80
N ALA A 402 21.51 2.12 -3.68
CA ALA A 402 22.17 3.20 -2.95
C ALA A 402 21.95 4.57 -3.63
N GLU A 403 22.50 5.64 -3.07
CA GLU A 403 22.41 6.98 -3.67
C GLU A 403 22.93 6.99 -5.13
N GLY A 404 22.11 7.46 -6.08
CA GLY A 404 22.42 7.47 -7.52
C GLY A 404 22.00 6.22 -8.30
N GLU A 405 21.57 5.14 -7.64
CA GLU A 405 20.98 3.96 -8.31
C GLU A 405 19.46 4.13 -8.46
N GLY A 406 18.93 3.84 -9.66
CA GLY A 406 17.49 3.88 -9.94
C GLY A 406 16.70 2.75 -9.28
N VAL A 407 15.37 2.79 -9.42
CA VAL A 407 14.48 1.73 -8.92
C VAL A 407 14.33 0.63 -9.94
N ARG A 408 14.41 -0.63 -9.48
CA ARG A 408 14.10 -1.82 -10.28
C ARG A 408 13.07 -2.71 -9.60
N ASP A 409 12.33 -3.50 -10.36
CA ASP A 409 11.44 -4.52 -9.83
C ASP A 409 11.44 -5.80 -10.67
N ASP A 410 10.96 -6.91 -10.09
CA ASP A 410 10.98 -8.23 -10.73
C ASP A 410 9.72 -8.57 -11.55
N GLU A 411 8.86 -7.58 -11.84
CA GLU A 411 7.62 -7.77 -12.61
C GLU A 411 7.57 -6.96 -13.91
N TYR A 412 8.08 -5.72 -13.90
CA TYR A 412 7.95 -4.76 -15.00
C TYR A 412 9.28 -4.38 -15.68
N ASP A 413 10.42 -4.87 -15.16
CA ASP A 413 11.75 -4.81 -15.81
C ASP A 413 12.18 -6.17 -16.35
#